data_AF-G2QYV5-F1
#
_entry.id   AF-G2QYV5-F1
#
_cell.length_a   1.000
_cell.length_b   1.000
_cell.length_c   1.000
_cell.angle_alpha   90.00
_cell.angle_beta   90.00
_cell.angle_gamma   90.00
#
_symmetry.space_group_name_H-M   'P 1'
#
loop_
_entity.id
_entity.type
_entity.pdbx_description
1 polymer ?
#
loop_
_entity_poly.entity_id
_entity_poly.type
_entity_poly.pdbx_seq_one_letter_code
_entity_poly.pdbx_strand_id
1 'polypeptide(L)'
;LLPRSSVSTFTRGDLAPRNIIVDKNCRITAVLDCESSSWFPDYWEYVQMMKWCGSSERGWQRWMTKARLKPWDITEIQKARRVIF
;
A
#
# COMPACT_ATOMS: atom_id res chain seq x y z
N LEU A 1 15.20 -7.86 -8.90
CA LEU A 1 15.67 -6.45 -8.83
C LEU A 1 14.52 -5.55 -8.38
N LEU A 2 14.77 -4.54 -7.53
CA LEU A 2 13.72 -3.59 -7.10
C LEU A 2 13.33 -2.65 -8.27
N PRO A 3 12.08 -2.14 -8.31
CA PRO A 3 11.74 -1.04 -9.22
C PRO A 3 12.70 0.13 -8.99
N ARG A 4 13.15 0.76 -10.08
CA ARG A 4 13.92 1.99 -9.98
C ARG A 4 12.96 3.18 -9.87
N SER A 5 13.27 4.09 -8.95
CA SER A 5 12.59 5.38 -8.84
C SER A 5 13.63 6.47 -8.72
N SER A 6 13.44 7.57 -9.45
CA SER A 6 14.26 8.78 -9.36
C SER A 6 13.65 9.83 -8.43
N VAL A 7 12.51 9.51 -7.80
CA VAL A 7 11.75 10.43 -6.97
C VAL A 7 11.54 9.84 -5.58
N SER A 8 11.65 10.70 -4.57
CA SER A 8 11.27 10.40 -3.19
C SER A 8 9.91 11.04 -2.91
N THR A 9 8.97 10.27 -2.39
CA THR A 9 7.65 10.75 -1.99
C THR A 9 7.42 10.47 -0.52
N PHE A 10 6.63 11.33 0.11
CA PHE A 10 6.09 10.99 1.42
C PHE A 10 5.12 9.82 1.25
N THR A 11 5.35 8.76 2.02
CA THR A 11 4.51 7.56 2.06
C THR A 11 3.98 7.38 3.48
N ARG A 12 2.79 6.84 3.59
CA ARG A 12 2.15 6.49 4.85
C ARG A 12 2.73 5.22 5.46
N GLY A 13 3.14 4.27 4.61
CA GLY A 13 3.77 3.03 5.05
C GLY A 13 2.79 1.92 5.46
N ASP A 14 1.52 2.26 5.77
CA ASP A 14 0.45 1.30 6.10
C ASP A 14 -0.96 1.78 5.68
N LEU A 15 -1.13 2.20 4.42
CA LEU A 15 -2.46 2.54 3.91
C LEU A 15 -3.27 1.27 3.60
N ALA A 16 -4.13 0.89 4.55
CA ALA A 16 -4.99 -0.28 4.50
C ALA A 16 -6.44 0.05 4.92
N PRO A 17 -7.45 -0.77 4.56
CA PRO A 17 -8.85 -0.49 4.88
C PRO A 17 -9.12 -0.21 6.36
N ARG A 18 -8.43 -0.94 7.26
CA ARG A 18 -8.55 -0.75 8.72
C ARG A 18 -8.16 0.66 9.20
N ASN A 19 -7.32 1.35 8.42
CA ASN A 19 -6.81 2.68 8.73
C ASN A 19 -7.61 3.78 8.03
N ILE A 20 -8.71 3.46 7.35
CA ILE A 20 -9.55 4.43 6.62
C ILE A 20 -10.93 4.49 7.27
N ILE A 21 -11.29 5.65 7.82
CA ILE A 21 -12.65 5.88 8.33
C ILE A 21 -13.53 6.38 7.19
N VAL A 22 -14.72 5.81 7.09
CA VAL A 22 -15.77 6.23 6.16
C VAL A 22 -17.04 6.64 6.90
N ASP A 23 -17.75 7.63 6.37
CA ASP A 23 -19.09 7.99 6.87
C ASP A 23 -20.17 7.03 6.36
N LYS A 24 -21.41 7.27 6.79
CA LYS A 24 -22.61 6.52 6.35
C LYS A 24 -22.89 6.62 4.84
N ASN A 25 -22.27 7.56 4.13
CA ASN A 25 -22.41 7.77 2.69
C ASN A 25 -21.19 7.25 1.91
N CYS A 26 -20.34 6.44 2.54
CA CYS A 26 -19.10 5.91 1.97
C CYS A 26 -18.08 6.98 1.57
N ARG A 27 -18.10 8.16 2.20
CA ARG A 27 -17.06 9.18 2.02
C ARG A 27 -15.94 8.96 3.03
N ILE A 28 -14.69 9.03 2.56
CA ILE A 28 -13.52 8.96 3.43
C ILE A 28 -13.51 10.21 4.33
N THR A 29 -13.49 10.00 5.65
CA THR A 29 -13.48 11.09 6.64
C THR A 29 -12.14 11.25 7.34
N ALA A 30 -11.39 10.17 7.50
CA ALA A 30 -10.06 10.22 8.10
C ALA A 30 -9.18 9.05 7.65
N VAL A 31 -7.87 9.25 7.74
CA VAL A 31 -6.86 8.19 7.59
C VAL A 31 -6.01 8.15 8.86
N LEU A 32 -6.11 7.04 9.57
CA LEU A 32 -5.48 6.81 10.87
C LEU A 32 -4.12 6.10 10.73
N ASP A 33 -3.39 6.02 11.84
CA ASP A 33 -2.14 5.26 11.95
C ASP A 33 -0.99 5.81 11.07
N CYS A 34 -0.41 6.94 11.49
CA CYS A 34 0.69 7.64 10.80
C CYS A 34 2.08 7.12 11.16
N GLU A 35 2.23 6.22 12.11
CA GLU A 35 3.51 5.99 12.77
C GLU A 35 4.60 5.43 11.83
N SER A 36 4.17 4.74 10.77
CA SER A 36 5.04 4.20 9.73
C SER A 36 5.35 5.16 8.58
N SER A 37 4.93 6.43 8.68
CA SER A 37 5.09 7.38 7.58
C SER A 37 6.54 7.84 7.45
N SER A 38 7.06 7.82 6.22
CA SER A 38 8.38 8.36 5.91
C SER A 38 8.56 8.60 4.41
N TRP A 39 9.72 9.13 4.04
CA TRP A 39 10.11 9.38 2.66
C TRP A 39 10.68 8.11 2.02
N PHE A 40 10.03 7.64 0.96
CA PHE A 40 10.41 6.43 0.23
C PHE A 40 10.20 6.61 -1.28
N PRO A 41 10.74 5.71 -2.11
CA PRO A 41 10.44 5.69 -3.54
C PRO A 41 8.93 5.69 -3.85
N ASP A 42 8.53 6.25 -5.00
CA ASP A 42 7.11 6.39 -5.40
C ASP A 42 6.31 5.08 -5.47
N TYR A 43 6.96 3.94 -5.64
CA TYR A 43 6.32 2.62 -5.63
C TYR A 43 6.07 2.07 -4.21
N TRP A 44 6.66 2.66 -3.18
CA TRP A 44 6.72 2.06 -1.85
C TRP A 44 5.34 1.98 -1.18
N GLU A 45 4.53 3.03 -1.31
CA GLU A 45 3.16 2.99 -0.77
C GLU A 45 2.35 1.84 -1.36
N TYR A 46 2.44 1.64 -2.69
CA TYR A 46 1.79 0.53 -3.36
C TYR A 46 2.33 -0.83 -2.88
N VAL A 47 3.63 -0.95 -2.66
CA VAL A 47 4.24 -2.15 -2.08
C VAL A 47 3.65 -2.47 -0.70
N GLN A 48 3.39 -1.47 0.13
CA GLN A 48 2.80 -1.65 1.46
C GLN A 48 1.32 -2.03 1.39
N MET A 49 0.53 -1.39 0.53
CA MET A 49 -0.87 -1.75 0.25
C MET A 49 -1.06 -3.20 -0.21
N MET A 50 -0.03 -3.78 -0.83
CA MET A 50 -0.06 -5.16 -1.33
C MET A 50 0.35 -6.20 -0.28
N LYS A 51 0.59 -5.80 0.98
CA LYS A 51 0.73 -6.74 2.10
C LYS A 51 -0.62 -7.42 2.39
N TRP A 52 -0.57 -8.64 2.88
CA TRP A 52 -1.77 -9.33 3.39
C TRP A 52 -1.84 -9.12 4.90
N CYS A 53 -2.90 -8.48 5.39
CA CYS A 53 -3.07 -8.21 6.82
C CYS A 53 -4.31 -8.87 7.42
N GLY A 54 -5.12 -9.56 6.62
CA GLY A 54 -6.25 -10.32 7.15
C GLY A 54 -7.31 -10.63 6.12
N SER A 55 -8.24 -11.48 6.54
CA SER A 55 -9.38 -11.93 5.74
C SER A 55 -10.44 -10.84 5.51
N SER A 56 -10.49 -9.82 6.37
CA SER A 56 -11.35 -8.63 6.26
C SER A 56 -10.91 -7.69 5.15
N GLU A 57 -9.64 -7.74 4.74
CA GLU A 57 -9.08 -6.93 3.65
C GLU A 57 -9.08 -7.68 2.32
N ARG A 58 -9.87 -8.77 2.25
CA ARG A 58 -10.08 -9.53 1.02
C ARG A 58 -10.62 -8.62 -0.08
N GLY A 59 -9.81 -8.44 -1.12
CA GLY A 59 -10.13 -7.58 -2.26
C GLY A 59 -9.42 -6.24 -2.27
N TRP A 60 -8.79 -5.80 -1.17
CA TRP A 60 -8.01 -4.56 -1.13
C TRP A 60 -6.92 -4.54 -2.20
N GLN A 61 -6.10 -5.59 -2.23
CA GLN A 61 -5.04 -5.76 -3.23
C GLN A 61 -5.57 -5.70 -4.66
N ARG A 62 -6.75 -6.30 -4.91
CA ARG A 62 -7.41 -6.27 -6.23
C ARG A 62 -7.83 -4.85 -6.59
N TRP A 63 -8.39 -4.09 -5.64
CA TRP A 63 -8.77 -2.70 -5.86
C TRP A 63 -7.56 -1.79 -6.06
N MET A 64 -6.52 -1.92 -5.24
CA MET A 64 -5.29 -1.12 -5.37
C MET A 64 -4.55 -1.43 -6.66
N THR A 65 -4.54 -2.69 -7.13
CA THR A 65 -4.01 -3.05 -8.45
C THR A 65 -4.71 -2.30 -9.59
N LYS A 66 -6.03 -2.09 -9.47
CA LYS A 66 -6.81 -1.33 -10.45
C LYS A 66 -6.63 0.18 -10.31
N ALA A 67 -6.50 0.68 -9.08
CA ALA A 67 -6.44 2.10 -8.77
C ALA A 67 -5.02 2.70 -8.84
N ARG A 68 -3.97 1.88 -8.99
CA ARG A 68 -2.58 2.35 -9.00
C ARG A 68 -2.34 3.37 -10.11
N LEU A 69 -1.60 4.43 -9.76
CA LEU A 69 -1.26 5.52 -10.69
C LEU A 69 -0.27 5.10 -11.77
N LYS A 70 0.63 4.17 -11.44
CA LYS A 70 1.66 3.65 -12.35
C LYS A 70 1.75 2.13 -12.25
N PRO A 71 2.16 1.44 -13.32
CA PRO A 71 2.31 -0.02 -13.31
C PRO A 71 3.65 -0.45 -12.71
N TRP A 72 3.90 -0.16 -11.43
CA TRP A 72 5.13 -0.61 -10.76
C TRP A 72 5.21 -2.15 -10.71
N ASP A 73 6.33 -2.72 -11.14
CA ASP A 73 6.59 -4.17 -11.05
C ASP A 73 7.19 -4.53 -9.69
N ILE A 74 6.33 -4.99 -8.79
CA ILE A 74 6.70 -5.36 -7.42
C ILE A 74 6.92 -6.88 -7.25
N THR A 75 7.00 -7.64 -8.34
CA THR A 75 7.05 -9.11 -8.32
C THR A 75 8.21 -9.62 -7.47
N GLU A 76 9.38 -9.03 -7.63
CA GLU A 76 10.59 -9.42 -6.90
C GLU A 76 10.49 -9.14 -5.40
N ILE A 77 9.81 -8.05 -5.02
CA ILE A 77 9.54 -7.72 -3.61
C ILE A 77 8.57 -8.75 -3.01
N GLN A 78 7.54 -9.14 -3.75
CA GLN A 78 6.59 -10.16 -3.29
C GLN A 78 7.24 -11.53 -3.14
N LYS A 79 8.14 -11.92 -4.06
CA LYS A 79 8.94 -13.14 -3.91
C LYS A 79 9.78 -13.10 -2.64
N ALA A 80 10.50 -12.00 -2.41
CA ALA A 80 11.32 -11.84 -1.20
C ALA A 80 10.49 -11.94 0.09
N ARG A 81 9.29 -11.34 0.13
CA ARG A 81 8.41 -11.41 1.30
C ARG A 81 7.98 -12.82 1.69
N ARG A 82 7.82 -13.75 0.73
CA ARG A 82 7.43 -15.14 1.00
C ARG A 82 8.55 -16.01 1.56
N VAL A 83 9.79 -15.54 1.48
CA VAL A 83 10.97 -16.30 1.94
C VAL A 83 11.40 -15.83 3.32
N ILE A 84 11.19 -14.55 3.64
CA ILE A 84 11.65 -13.91 4.87
C ILE A 84 10.57 -13.97 5.98
N PHE A 85 9.32 -14.29 5.63
CA PHE A 85 8.17 -14.43 6.52
C PHE A 85 7.28 -15.58 6.05
#